data_AF-A0A0U2T6X9-F1
#
_entry.id   AF-A0A0U2T6X9-F1
#
_cell.length_a   1.000
_cell.length_b   1.000
_cell.length_c   1.000
_cell.angle_alpha   90.00
_cell.angle_beta   90.00
_cell.angle_gamma   90.00
#
_symmetry.space_group_name_H-M   'P 1'
#
loop_
_entity.id
_entity.type
_entity.pdbx_description
1 polymer ?
#
loop_
_entity_poly.entity_id
_entity_poly.type
_entity_poly.pdbx_seq_one_letter_code
_entity_poly.pdbx_strand_id
1 'polypeptide(L)'
;MNKSALGLLVICASTLATPSLAATKAFIQFDQIKGSSTDKDHTSWSDVVNWSWSLSADTSWTKGGGAAVGKPQPGPFLWTQANDGVFNSLFVNMATGKAVNKIKLDVSKNTGAANPEVFFTMEFTGAFFTKLDMKGSAEGNVDFAGQFVFKTIKIGYRPQDSSGRLGAAKFATWDIPAGVASGSGYEFSGDATALMGLAEAMPPAAVVPEPSSYLLMLGGLAGVLALARRRSLALRG
;
A
#
# COMPACT_ATOMS: atom_id res chain seq x y z
N MET A 1 36.62 9.89 -53.33
CA MET A 1 36.96 9.81 -51.88
C MET A 1 37.02 11.26 -51.40
N ASN A 2 36.23 11.80 -50.47
CA ASN A 2 35.33 11.27 -49.46
C ASN A 2 34.13 12.23 -49.28
N LYS A 3 32.96 11.67 -48.99
CA LYS A 3 31.70 12.38 -48.75
C LYS A 3 31.63 12.82 -47.28
N SER A 4 31.15 14.05 -47.08
CA SER A 4 30.18 14.53 -46.08
C SER A 4 30.11 13.88 -44.69
N ALA A 5 30.25 14.70 -43.63
CA ALA A 5 29.56 14.50 -42.36
C ALA A 5 29.42 15.82 -41.59
N LEU A 6 28.36 16.58 -41.90
CA LEU A 6 27.74 17.52 -40.96
C LEU A 6 27.13 16.69 -39.82
N GLY A 7 27.74 16.73 -38.63
CA GLY A 7 27.14 16.17 -37.42
C GLY A 7 26.16 17.17 -36.81
N LEU A 8 24.89 17.06 -37.20
CA LEU A 8 23.77 17.77 -36.56
C LEU A 8 23.57 17.20 -35.16
N LEU A 9 23.98 17.95 -34.13
CA LEU A 9 23.73 17.64 -32.72
C LEU A 9 22.23 17.81 -32.43
N VAL A 10 21.45 16.75 -32.60
CA VAL A 10 20.05 16.70 -32.16
C VAL A 10 20.06 16.61 -30.63
N ILE A 11 19.95 17.77 -29.97
CA ILE A 11 19.62 17.86 -28.55
C ILE A 11 18.17 17.37 -28.43
N CYS A 12 18.02 16.07 -28.16
CA CYS A 12 16.74 15.49 -27.79
C CYS A 12 16.41 16.01 -26.39
N ALA A 13 15.75 17.17 -26.34
CA ALA A 13 15.06 17.63 -25.14
C ALA A 13 13.90 16.67 -24.92
N SER A 14 14.18 15.53 -24.28
CA SER A 14 13.15 14.73 -23.63
C SER A 14 12.54 15.62 -22.57
N THR A 15 11.47 16.32 -22.93
CA THR A 15 10.54 16.86 -21.97
C THR A 15 10.10 15.68 -21.14
N LEU A 16 10.68 15.56 -19.94
CA LEU A 16 10.03 14.83 -18.88
C LEU A 16 8.69 15.52 -18.74
N ALA A 17 7.66 14.94 -19.35
CA ALA A 17 6.29 15.26 -19.06
C ALA A 17 6.17 14.97 -17.57
N THR A 18 6.32 16.01 -16.75
CA THR A 18 5.85 15.98 -15.39
C THR A 18 4.41 15.51 -15.51
N PRO A 19 4.02 14.38 -14.88
CA PRO A 19 2.62 13.98 -14.90
C PRO A 19 1.87 15.19 -14.35
N SER A 20 1.06 15.81 -15.21
CA SER A 20 0.09 16.80 -14.78
C SER A 20 -0.61 16.19 -13.58
N LEU A 21 -0.49 16.84 -12.42
CA LEU A 21 -1.22 16.42 -11.22
C LEU A 21 -2.70 16.54 -11.56
N ALA A 22 -3.26 15.46 -12.09
CA ALA A 22 -4.66 15.38 -12.44
C ALA A 22 -5.45 15.75 -11.18
N ALA A 23 -6.29 16.78 -11.28
CA ALA A 23 -7.10 17.26 -10.16
C ALA A 23 -7.85 16.08 -9.56
N THR A 24 -7.45 15.72 -8.34
CA THR A 24 -7.98 14.60 -7.60
C THR A 24 -9.10 15.12 -6.71
N LYS A 25 -10.23 14.41 -6.69
CA LYS A 25 -11.36 14.73 -5.81
C LYS A 25 -11.57 13.59 -4.83
N ALA A 26 -11.93 13.94 -3.60
CA ALA A 26 -12.24 12.97 -2.56
C ALA A 26 -13.69 13.16 -2.12
N PHE A 27 -14.39 12.06 -1.93
CA PHE A 27 -15.80 12.03 -1.53
C PHE A 27 -15.94 11.05 -0.37
N ILE A 28 -16.79 11.40 0.60
CA ILE A 28 -17.08 10.53 1.74
C ILE A 28 -18.59 10.27 1.86
N GLN A 29 -18.93 9.02 2.12
CA GLN A 29 -20.28 8.55 2.39
C GLN A 29 -20.37 8.05 3.82
N PHE A 30 -21.46 8.42 4.48
CA PHE A 30 -21.83 7.87 5.79
C PHE A 30 -23.14 7.10 5.63
N ASP A 31 -23.20 5.88 6.16
CA ASP A 31 -24.40 5.04 6.05
C ASP A 31 -25.64 5.75 6.61
N GLN A 32 -26.73 5.73 5.84
CA GLN A 32 -28.01 6.40 6.13
C GLN A 32 -27.97 7.93 6.26
N ILE A 33 -26.87 8.60 5.91
CA ILE A 33 -26.75 10.06 6.00
C ILE A 33 -26.40 10.63 4.63
N LYS A 34 -27.19 11.59 4.16
CA LYS A 34 -27.05 12.21 2.83
C LYS A 34 -26.28 13.52 2.91
N GLY A 35 -25.22 13.62 2.12
CA GLY A 35 -24.47 14.87 1.89
C GLY A 35 -24.98 15.66 0.69
N SER A 36 -24.23 16.70 0.32
CA SER A 36 -24.62 17.69 -0.70
C SER A 36 -23.90 17.54 -2.05
N SER A 37 -23.06 16.53 -2.24
CA SER A 37 -22.32 16.37 -3.49
C SER A 37 -23.26 16.09 -4.67
N THR A 38 -22.99 16.79 -5.78
CA THR A 38 -23.71 16.71 -7.05
C THR A 38 -22.94 15.93 -8.12
N ASP A 39 -21.80 15.34 -7.75
CA ASP A 39 -21.02 14.50 -8.65
C ASP A 39 -21.85 13.29 -9.12
N LYS A 40 -21.77 12.99 -10.42
CA LYS A 40 -22.61 11.97 -11.07
C LYS A 40 -22.43 10.59 -10.45
N ASP A 41 -21.21 10.27 -10.01
CA ASP A 41 -20.88 8.95 -9.45
C ASP A 41 -20.86 8.96 -7.91
N HIS A 42 -21.02 10.13 -7.27
CA HIS A 42 -21.05 10.33 -5.81
C HIS A 42 -22.22 11.21 -5.35
N THR A 43 -23.38 11.06 -5.99
CA THR A 43 -24.56 11.88 -5.64
C THR A 43 -25.00 11.64 -4.20
N SER A 44 -25.25 12.71 -3.45
CA SER A 44 -25.59 12.67 -2.00
C SER A 44 -24.46 12.17 -1.08
N TRP A 45 -23.21 12.22 -1.54
CA TRP A 45 -22.02 12.08 -0.68
C TRP A 45 -21.59 13.47 -0.19
N SER A 46 -20.56 13.56 0.65
CA SER A 46 -19.93 14.83 1.02
C SER A 46 -18.60 15.01 0.29
N ASP A 47 -18.33 16.22 -0.17
CA ASP A 47 -17.06 16.58 -0.79
C ASP A 47 -15.99 16.78 0.30
N VAL A 48 -14.88 16.06 0.20
CA VAL A 48 -13.79 16.10 1.18
C VAL A 48 -12.70 17.05 0.69
N VAL A 49 -12.33 17.99 1.56
CA VAL A 49 -11.24 18.95 1.31
C VAL A 49 -9.89 18.33 1.63
N ASN A 50 -9.78 17.68 2.78
CA ASN A 50 -8.55 17.03 3.22
C ASN A 50 -8.88 15.81 4.09
N TRP A 51 -8.00 14.80 4.08
CA TRP A 51 -8.13 13.63 4.93
C TRP A 51 -6.77 13.06 5.30
N SER A 52 -6.71 12.35 6.43
CA SER A 52 -5.51 11.63 6.85
C SER A 52 -5.86 10.42 7.70
N TRP A 53 -5.00 9.41 7.62
CA TRP A 53 -5.05 8.22 8.46
C TRP A 53 -3.63 7.70 8.67
N SER A 54 -3.37 7.14 9.84
CA SER A 54 -2.07 6.57 10.18
C SER A 54 -2.21 5.19 10.80
N LEU A 55 -1.18 4.37 10.60
CA LEU A 55 -1.00 3.08 11.24
C LEU A 55 0.43 3.05 11.77
N SER A 56 0.59 2.86 13.08
CA SER A 56 1.90 2.81 13.73
C SER A 56 2.04 1.55 14.57
N ALA A 57 3.27 1.15 14.85
CA ALA A 57 3.57 0.08 15.79
C ALA A 57 4.83 0.45 16.56
N ASP A 58 4.87 0.12 17.84
CA ASP A 58 6.06 0.39 18.66
C ASP A 58 7.25 -0.44 18.17
N THR A 59 8.43 0.17 18.13
CA THR A 59 9.67 -0.50 17.73
C THR A 59 10.64 -0.60 18.90
N SER A 60 11.29 -1.75 19.06
CA SER A 60 12.38 -1.92 20.02
C SER A 60 13.66 -2.34 19.30
N TRP A 61 14.73 -1.60 19.59
CA TRP A 61 16.08 -1.86 19.06
C TRP A 61 17.09 -2.27 20.15
N THR A 62 16.78 -1.98 21.42
CA THR A 62 17.75 -2.03 22.53
C THR A 62 17.44 -3.09 23.60
N LYS A 63 16.33 -3.84 23.46
CA LYS A 63 16.00 -4.96 24.36
C LYS A 63 16.46 -6.28 23.72
N GLY A 64 17.73 -6.62 23.96
CA GLY A 64 18.46 -7.84 23.59
C GLY A 64 17.73 -8.89 22.75
N GLY A 65 18.17 -9.05 21.49
CA GLY A 65 17.72 -10.11 20.57
C GLY A 65 17.62 -9.71 19.10
N GLY A 66 17.57 -8.40 18.80
CA GLY A 66 17.38 -7.86 17.45
C GLY A 66 16.24 -6.83 17.40
N ALA A 67 15.90 -6.35 16.21
CA ALA A 67 14.76 -5.45 16.01
C ALA A 67 13.44 -6.19 16.20
N ALA A 68 12.54 -5.65 17.02
CA ALA A 68 11.19 -6.18 17.25
C ALA A 68 10.13 -5.08 17.09
N VAL A 69 8.94 -5.47 16.60
CA VAL A 69 7.79 -4.56 16.40
C VAL A 69 6.59 -5.06 17.22
N GLY A 70 5.91 -4.14 17.90
CA GLY A 70 4.70 -4.39 18.68
C GLY A 70 3.46 -4.59 17.83
N LYS A 71 2.29 -4.75 18.49
CA LYS A 71 1.01 -4.85 17.78
C LYS A 71 0.67 -3.50 17.11
N PRO A 72 0.26 -3.50 15.83
CA PRO A 72 -0.10 -2.28 15.14
C PRO A 72 -1.29 -1.59 15.83
N GLN A 73 -1.17 -0.27 16.01
CA GLN A 73 -2.19 0.62 16.57
C GLN A 73 -2.75 1.50 15.45
N PRO A 74 -4.05 1.41 15.14
CA PRO A 74 -4.65 2.30 14.18
C PRO A 74 -4.76 3.71 14.78
N GLY A 75 -4.28 4.70 14.06
CA GLY A 75 -4.65 6.09 14.30
C GLY A 75 -6.11 6.33 13.90
N PRO A 76 -6.70 7.43 14.38
CA PRO A 76 -8.02 7.84 13.92
C PRO A 76 -7.98 8.26 12.45
N PHE A 77 -9.12 8.21 11.78
CA PHE A 77 -9.30 8.86 10.48
C PHE A 77 -9.76 10.30 10.72
N LEU A 78 -9.08 11.26 10.08
CA LEU A 78 -9.42 12.67 10.14
C LEU A 78 -9.85 13.14 8.76
N TRP A 79 -10.86 14.01 8.70
CA TRP A 79 -11.23 14.70 7.46
C TRP A 79 -11.73 16.10 7.72
N THR A 80 -11.74 16.91 6.66
CA THR A 80 -12.34 18.24 6.63
C THR A 80 -13.27 18.35 5.43
N GLN A 81 -14.42 18.99 5.62
CA GLN A 81 -15.38 19.29 4.56
C GLN A 81 -16.11 20.61 4.83
N ALA A 82 -16.75 21.14 3.80
CA ALA A 82 -17.71 22.23 3.96
C ALA A 82 -18.94 21.76 4.73
N ASN A 83 -19.60 22.69 5.42
CA ASN A 83 -20.84 22.40 6.13
C ASN A 83 -21.95 21.97 5.15
N ASP A 84 -22.51 20.78 5.40
CA ASP A 84 -23.61 20.21 4.65
C ASP A 84 -24.61 19.50 5.58
N GLY A 85 -25.64 18.86 5.00
CA GLY A 85 -26.68 18.17 5.78
C GLY A 85 -26.19 17.00 6.65
N VAL A 86 -24.94 16.53 6.47
CA VAL A 86 -24.38 15.42 7.23
C VAL A 86 -24.07 15.86 8.66
N PHE A 87 -23.64 17.10 8.87
CA PHE A 87 -23.14 17.58 10.17
C PHE A 87 -24.11 17.32 11.32
N ASN A 88 -25.40 17.65 11.15
CA ASN A 88 -26.42 17.45 12.18
C ASN A 88 -26.55 15.98 12.61
N SER A 89 -26.47 15.06 11.65
CA SER A 89 -26.55 13.63 11.92
C SER A 89 -25.29 13.11 12.61
N LEU A 90 -24.10 13.58 12.19
CA LEU A 90 -22.84 13.25 12.86
C LEU A 90 -22.82 13.77 14.29
N PHE A 91 -23.31 14.99 14.50
CA PHE A 91 -23.43 15.61 15.81
C PHE A 91 -24.29 14.77 16.75
N VAL A 92 -25.49 14.35 16.30
CA VAL A 92 -26.37 13.49 17.10
C VAL A 92 -25.72 12.13 17.40
N ASN A 93 -25.08 11.51 16.40
CA ASN A 93 -24.40 10.23 16.60
C ASN A 93 -23.25 10.34 17.61
N MET A 94 -22.45 11.40 17.53
CA MET A 94 -21.37 11.66 18.49
C MET A 94 -21.92 11.95 19.89
N ALA A 95 -22.92 12.83 20.02
CA ALA A 95 -23.53 13.20 21.30
C ALA A 95 -24.24 12.03 21.99
N THR A 96 -24.75 11.07 21.22
CA THR A 96 -25.42 9.86 21.74
C THR A 96 -24.53 8.64 21.80
N GLY A 97 -23.26 8.74 21.39
CA GLY A 97 -22.31 7.62 21.33
C GLY A 97 -22.72 6.50 20.35
N LYS A 98 -23.54 6.82 19.35
CA LYS A 98 -23.98 5.84 18.33
C LYS A 98 -22.93 5.65 17.25
N ALA A 99 -22.66 4.40 16.93
CA ALA A 99 -21.80 4.04 15.82
C ALA A 99 -22.49 4.26 14.47
N VAL A 100 -21.69 4.60 13.45
CA VAL A 100 -22.08 4.49 12.04
C VAL A 100 -21.60 3.15 11.53
N ASN A 101 -22.52 2.37 10.94
CA ASN A 101 -22.22 1.01 10.50
C ASN A 101 -21.16 0.98 9.43
N LYS A 102 -21.26 1.85 8.41
CA LYS A 102 -20.34 1.91 7.28
C LYS A 102 -20.02 3.36 6.91
N ILE A 103 -18.73 3.64 6.72
CA ILE A 103 -18.24 4.90 6.14
C ILE A 103 -17.37 4.53 4.94
N LYS A 104 -17.50 5.25 3.83
CA LYS A 104 -16.73 4.99 2.62
C LYS A 104 -16.11 6.28 2.09
N LEU A 105 -14.80 6.27 1.86
CA LEU A 105 -14.06 7.33 1.19
C LEU A 105 -13.68 6.83 -0.22
N ASP A 106 -14.06 7.59 -1.24
CA ASP A 106 -13.62 7.37 -2.61
C ASP A 106 -12.79 8.55 -3.11
N VAL A 107 -11.66 8.26 -3.72
CA VAL A 107 -10.76 9.24 -4.31
C VAL A 107 -10.68 9.00 -5.80
N SER A 108 -11.15 9.98 -6.56
CA SER A 108 -11.19 9.95 -8.02
C SER A 108 -10.16 10.87 -8.63
N LYS A 109 -9.66 10.47 -9.81
CA LYS A 109 -8.74 11.27 -10.61
C LYS A 109 -9.20 11.29 -12.06
N ASN A 110 -8.80 12.32 -12.79
CA ASN A 110 -9.00 12.34 -14.23
C ASN A 110 -7.98 11.41 -14.91
N THR A 111 -8.46 10.44 -15.68
CA THR A 111 -7.66 9.47 -16.44
C THR A 111 -7.69 9.75 -17.95
N GLY A 112 -8.32 10.85 -18.39
CA GLY A 112 -8.62 11.12 -19.79
C GLY A 112 -9.92 10.46 -20.28
N ALA A 113 -10.60 9.71 -19.41
CA ALA A 113 -11.96 9.23 -19.63
C ALA A 113 -12.99 10.37 -19.53
N ALA A 114 -14.22 10.11 -20.00
CA ALA A 114 -15.30 11.10 -19.97
C ALA A 114 -15.66 11.56 -18.55
N ASN A 115 -15.51 10.68 -17.55
CA ASN A 115 -15.73 10.98 -16.14
C ASN A 115 -14.47 10.63 -15.32
N PRO A 116 -14.21 11.34 -14.20
CA PRO A 116 -13.17 10.94 -13.26
C PRO A 116 -13.38 9.52 -12.75
N GLU A 117 -12.31 8.73 -12.68
CA GLU A 117 -12.40 7.36 -12.19
C GLU A 117 -11.86 7.24 -10.76
N VAL A 118 -12.54 6.46 -9.94
CA VAL A 118 -12.08 6.12 -8.58
C VAL A 118 -10.88 5.20 -8.67
N PHE A 119 -9.75 5.63 -8.11
CA PHE A 119 -8.51 4.84 -8.07
C PHE A 119 -8.15 4.36 -6.66
N PHE A 120 -8.66 5.02 -5.63
CA PHE A 120 -8.39 4.69 -4.24
C PHE A 120 -9.67 4.74 -3.42
N THR A 121 -9.84 3.76 -2.55
CA THR A 121 -11.05 3.57 -1.73
C THR A 121 -10.66 3.18 -0.31
N MET A 122 -11.39 3.68 0.68
CA MET A 122 -11.31 3.22 2.07
C MET A 122 -12.72 2.98 2.59
N GLU A 123 -13.01 1.77 3.04
CA GLU A 123 -14.27 1.41 3.69
C GLU A 123 -14.01 1.09 5.16
N PHE A 124 -14.73 1.76 6.04
CA PHE A 124 -14.64 1.59 7.49
C PHE A 124 -15.95 1.02 8.01
N THR A 125 -15.88 0.02 8.90
CA THR A 125 -17.07 -0.59 9.51
C THR A 125 -17.06 -0.40 11.03
N GLY A 126 -18.23 -0.11 11.60
CA GLY A 126 -18.41 0.11 13.03
C GLY A 126 -17.64 1.33 13.53
N ALA A 127 -17.86 2.47 12.90
CA ALA A 127 -17.15 3.71 13.16
C ALA A 127 -17.80 4.52 14.30
N PHE A 128 -16.98 5.08 15.19
CA PHE A 128 -17.40 5.97 16.26
C PHE A 128 -16.70 7.32 16.11
N PHE A 129 -17.47 8.41 16.07
CA PHE A 129 -16.90 9.75 16.04
C PHE A 129 -16.29 10.10 17.39
N THR A 130 -15.07 10.60 17.37
CA THR A 130 -14.33 11.02 18.56
C THR A 130 -14.15 12.53 18.63
N LYS A 131 -14.36 13.24 17.51
CA LYS A 131 -14.26 14.69 17.44
C LYS A 131 -15.07 15.25 16.27
N LEU A 132 -15.71 16.39 16.50
CA LEU A 132 -16.27 17.27 15.46
C LEU A 132 -15.90 18.71 15.83
N ASP A 133 -15.07 19.35 15.03
CA ASP A 133 -14.65 20.74 15.17
C ASP A 133 -15.26 21.56 14.04
N MET A 134 -16.14 22.51 14.36
CA MET A 134 -16.70 23.43 13.39
C MET A 134 -15.97 24.77 13.43
N LYS A 135 -15.68 25.34 12.26
CA LYS A 135 -15.06 26.65 12.09
C LYS A 135 -15.87 27.45 11.09
N GLY A 136 -16.17 28.69 11.43
CA GLY A 136 -16.86 29.61 10.53
C GLY A 136 -16.17 30.96 10.52
N SER A 137 -16.24 31.65 9.39
CA SER A 137 -15.84 33.06 9.28
C SER A 137 -17.06 33.96 9.12
N ALA A 138 -16.91 35.24 9.50
CA ALA A 138 -17.94 36.26 9.24
C ALA A 138 -18.20 36.50 7.74
N GLU A 139 -17.29 36.01 6.88
CA GLU A 139 -17.39 36.06 5.41
C GLU A 139 -18.31 34.94 4.85
N GLY A 140 -18.85 34.06 5.70
CA GLY A 140 -19.92 33.13 5.35
C GLY A 140 -19.48 31.69 5.07
N ASN A 141 -18.17 31.40 5.07
CA ASN A 141 -17.70 30.02 4.96
C ASN A 141 -17.81 29.32 6.31
N VAL A 142 -18.47 28.16 6.32
CA VAL A 142 -18.54 27.28 7.49
C VAL A 142 -18.03 25.91 7.06
N ASP A 143 -16.94 25.49 7.67
CA ASP A 143 -16.32 24.19 7.48
C ASP A 143 -16.34 23.42 8.79
N PHE A 144 -16.24 22.11 8.70
CA PHE A 144 -15.97 21.31 9.88
C PHE A 144 -14.93 20.23 9.60
N ALA A 145 -14.16 19.92 10.64
CA ALA A 145 -13.26 18.79 10.68
C ALA A 145 -13.85 17.72 11.59
N GLY A 146 -13.80 16.47 11.16
CA GLY A 146 -14.25 15.34 11.93
C GLY A 146 -13.13 14.33 12.18
N GLN A 147 -13.32 13.53 13.21
CA GLN A 147 -12.44 12.43 13.56
C GLN A 147 -13.27 11.22 13.98
N PHE A 148 -12.92 10.03 13.49
CA PHE A 148 -13.50 8.78 13.97
C PHE A 148 -12.48 7.66 14.12
N VAL A 149 -12.84 6.69 14.95
CA VAL A 149 -12.19 5.38 15.07
C VAL A 149 -13.13 4.30 14.55
N PHE A 150 -12.63 3.13 14.21
CA PHE A 150 -13.40 2.08 13.53
C PHE A 150 -12.95 0.68 13.94
N LYS A 151 -13.79 -0.33 13.68
CA LYS A 151 -13.48 -1.75 14.00
C LYS A 151 -12.74 -2.44 12.86
N THR A 152 -13.17 -2.18 11.62
CA THR A 152 -12.53 -2.77 10.44
C THR A 152 -12.28 -1.70 9.39
N ILE A 153 -11.25 -1.96 8.59
CA ILE A 153 -10.88 -1.13 7.45
C ILE A 153 -10.62 -2.03 6.24
N LYS A 154 -11.14 -1.62 5.09
CA LYS A 154 -10.82 -2.20 3.78
C LYS A 154 -10.32 -1.08 2.87
N ILE A 155 -9.10 -1.23 2.38
CA ILE A 155 -8.45 -0.29 1.47
C ILE A 155 -8.43 -0.93 0.09
N GLY A 156 -8.80 -0.17 -0.94
CA GLY A 156 -8.73 -0.59 -2.33
C GLY A 156 -7.89 0.39 -3.15
N TYR A 157 -7.06 -0.14 -4.05
CA TYR A 157 -6.25 0.65 -4.98
C TYR A 157 -6.30 0.05 -6.38
N ARG A 158 -6.50 0.89 -7.39
CA ARG A 158 -6.43 0.54 -8.81
C ARG A 158 -5.14 1.13 -9.41
N PRO A 159 -4.14 0.29 -9.76
CA PRO A 159 -2.93 0.77 -10.40
C PRO A 159 -3.27 1.34 -11.78
N GLN A 160 -2.56 2.39 -12.19
CA GLN A 160 -2.67 2.95 -13.53
C GLN A 160 -1.58 2.36 -14.40
N ASP A 161 -1.93 1.91 -15.61
CA ASP A 161 -0.97 1.40 -16.59
C ASP A 161 -0.25 2.54 -17.33
N SER A 162 0.75 2.19 -18.14
CA SER A 162 1.50 3.13 -18.98
C SER A 162 0.65 3.83 -20.05
N SER A 163 -0.55 3.30 -20.34
CA SER A 163 -1.52 3.90 -21.26
C SER A 163 -2.47 4.88 -20.55
N GLY A 164 -2.31 5.07 -19.24
CA GLY A 164 -3.15 5.96 -18.44
C GLY A 164 -4.46 5.33 -17.97
N ARG A 165 -4.72 4.05 -18.22
CA ARG A 165 -5.96 3.36 -17.81
C ARG A 165 -5.80 2.73 -16.43
N LEU A 166 -6.89 2.64 -15.67
CA LEU A 166 -6.91 1.96 -14.38
C LEU A 166 -7.08 0.45 -14.54
N GLY A 167 -6.15 -0.31 -13.99
CA GLY A 167 -6.19 -1.77 -13.89
C GLY A 167 -7.16 -2.29 -12.82
N ALA A 168 -7.06 -3.59 -12.55
CA ALA A 168 -7.89 -4.28 -11.56
C ALA A 168 -7.64 -3.78 -10.14
N ALA A 169 -8.71 -3.68 -9.34
CA ALA A 169 -8.63 -3.23 -7.96
C ALA A 169 -7.95 -4.28 -7.07
N LYS A 170 -6.93 -3.85 -6.33
CA LYS A 170 -6.28 -4.62 -5.28
C LYS A 170 -6.84 -4.18 -3.93
N PHE A 171 -7.11 -5.14 -3.05
CA PHE A 171 -7.69 -4.86 -1.74
C PHE A 171 -6.80 -5.33 -0.60
N ALA A 172 -6.81 -4.60 0.50
CA ALA A 172 -6.30 -5.02 1.80
C ALA A 172 -7.42 -4.78 2.83
N THR A 173 -7.61 -5.71 3.75
CA THR A 173 -8.61 -5.63 4.82
C THR A 173 -7.95 -5.94 6.15
N TRP A 174 -8.36 -5.24 7.20
CA TRP A 174 -7.93 -5.50 8.56
C TRP A 174 -9.11 -5.43 9.53
N ASP A 175 -9.32 -6.51 10.26
CA ASP A 175 -10.17 -6.58 11.45
C ASP A 175 -9.30 -6.28 12.67
N ILE A 176 -9.47 -5.09 13.25
CA ILE A 176 -8.66 -4.60 14.36
C ILE A 176 -8.93 -5.40 15.63
N PRO A 177 -10.19 -5.60 16.08
CA PRO A 177 -10.49 -6.43 17.25
C PRO A 177 -9.97 -7.86 17.14
N ALA A 178 -10.08 -8.50 15.97
CA ALA A 178 -9.61 -9.86 15.76
C ALA A 178 -8.09 -9.93 15.52
N GLY A 179 -7.45 -8.82 15.14
CA GLY A 179 -6.04 -8.78 14.77
C GLY A 179 -5.75 -9.50 13.45
N VAL A 180 -6.75 -9.66 12.57
CA VAL A 180 -6.65 -10.44 11.33
C VAL A 180 -6.61 -9.50 10.13
N ALA A 181 -5.53 -9.56 9.35
CA ALA A 181 -5.38 -8.82 8.10
C ALA A 181 -5.32 -9.78 6.89
N SER A 182 -5.82 -9.33 5.74
CA SER A 182 -5.79 -10.06 4.48
C SER A 182 -5.66 -9.09 3.31
N GLY A 183 -5.14 -9.54 2.16
CA GLY A 183 -5.08 -8.70 0.96
C GLY A 183 -4.78 -9.48 -0.31
N SER A 184 -5.22 -8.93 -1.45
CA SER A 184 -5.05 -9.51 -2.79
C SER A 184 -3.85 -8.93 -3.55
N GLY A 185 -2.96 -8.21 -2.87
CA GLY A 185 -1.83 -7.51 -3.46
C GLY A 185 -0.49 -8.26 -3.47
N TYR A 186 -0.42 -9.47 -2.89
CA TYR A 186 0.81 -10.26 -2.78
C TYR A 186 1.14 -11.09 -4.04
N GLU A 187 0.54 -10.75 -5.18
CA GLU A 187 0.81 -11.43 -6.44
C GLU A 187 2.15 -10.94 -7.01
N PHE A 188 3.14 -11.82 -6.97
CA PHE A 188 4.35 -11.76 -7.78
C PHE A 188 3.94 -11.53 -9.24
N SER A 189 4.18 -10.33 -9.79
CA SER A 189 3.67 -9.93 -11.12
C SER A 189 4.42 -10.59 -12.28
N GLY A 190 5.13 -11.71 -12.05
CA GLY A 190 5.89 -12.41 -13.08
C GLY A 190 7.04 -11.61 -13.66
N ASP A 191 7.48 -10.54 -13.01
CA ASP A 191 8.57 -9.70 -13.51
C ASP A 191 9.89 -10.49 -13.46
N ALA A 192 10.46 -10.74 -14.64
CA ALA A 192 11.75 -11.42 -14.78
C ALA A 192 12.85 -10.69 -14.00
N THR A 193 12.70 -9.39 -13.79
CA THR A 193 13.62 -8.54 -13.02
C THR A 193 13.59 -8.85 -11.51
N ALA A 194 12.44 -9.24 -10.96
CA ALA A 194 12.34 -9.68 -9.56
C ALA A 194 12.89 -11.09 -9.36
N LEU A 195 12.75 -11.97 -10.36
CA LEU A 195 13.40 -13.29 -10.41
C LEU A 195 14.91 -13.17 -10.59
N MET A 196 15.39 -12.27 -11.44
CA MET A 196 16.80 -11.94 -11.59
C MET A 196 17.35 -11.30 -10.32
N GLY A 197 16.60 -10.42 -9.66
CA GLY A 197 16.97 -9.84 -8.37
C GLY A 197 17.04 -10.89 -7.25
N LEU A 198 16.20 -11.92 -7.24
CA LEU A 198 16.31 -13.07 -6.32
C LEU A 198 17.48 -14.00 -6.68
N ALA A 199 17.79 -14.17 -7.97
CA ALA A 199 18.96 -14.91 -8.43
C ALA A 199 20.28 -14.15 -8.16
N GLU A 200 20.26 -12.82 -8.13
CA GLU A 200 21.38 -11.94 -7.79
C GLU A 200 21.52 -11.72 -6.27
N ALA A 201 20.41 -11.74 -5.52
CA ALA A 201 20.39 -11.69 -4.06
C ALA A 201 20.70 -13.05 -3.41
N MET A 202 20.70 -14.13 -4.18
CA MET A 202 21.37 -15.36 -3.78
C MET A 202 22.87 -15.14 -4.01
N PRO A 203 23.69 -15.00 -2.95
CA PRO A 203 25.10 -14.74 -3.13
C PRO A 203 25.68 -15.85 -4.02
N PRO A 204 26.62 -15.55 -4.95
CA PRO A 204 27.39 -16.61 -5.57
C PRO A 204 27.96 -17.40 -4.41
N ALA A 205 27.68 -18.72 -4.36
CA ALA A 205 28.12 -19.58 -3.27
C ALA A 205 29.56 -19.20 -2.94
N ALA A 206 29.75 -18.48 -1.84
CA ALA A 206 31.06 -18.00 -1.49
C ALA A 206 31.87 -19.27 -1.32
N VAL A 207 32.82 -19.48 -2.24
CA VAL A 207 33.76 -20.57 -2.13
C VAL A 207 34.49 -20.31 -0.83
N VAL A 208 34.07 -21.01 0.24
CA VAL A 208 34.64 -20.91 1.58
C VAL A 208 36.14 -21.19 1.42
N PRO A 209 37.02 -20.18 1.61
CA PRO A 209 38.44 -20.37 1.43
C PRO A 209 39.03 -20.84 2.76
N GLU A 210 39.15 -22.15 2.93
CA GLU A 210 40.01 -22.76 3.96
C GLU A 210 40.79 -23.89 3.27
N PRO A 211 42.11 -23.72 2.99
CA PRO A 211 42.91 -24.68 2.23
C PRO A 211 43.02 -26.08 2.88
N SER A 212 42.65 -26.20 4.16
CA SER A 212 42.65 -27.45 4.93
C SER A 212 41.36 -28.28 4.76
N SER A 213 40.23 -27.67 4.39
CA SER A 213 38.93 -28.35 4.34
C SER A 213 38.76 -29.24 3.10
N TYR A 214 39.30 -28.82 1.95
CA TYR A 214 39.29 -29.65 0.73
C TYR A 214 40.23 -30.86 0.84
N LEU A 215 41.39 -30.71 1.49
CA LEU A 215 42.30 -31.82 1.74
C LEU A 215 41.71 -32.86 2.70
N LEU A 216 41.00 -32.42 3.75
CA LEU A 216 40.27 -33.31 4.64
C LEU A 216 39.09 -34.00 3.94
N MET A 217 38.35 -33.29 3.08
CA MET A 217 37.23 -33.87 2.36
C MET A 217 37.67 -34.86 1.27
N LEU A 218 38.73 -34.55 0.52
CA LEU A 218 39.32 -35.47 -0.47
C LEU A 218 40.01 -36.67 0.21
N GLY A 219 40.71 -36.45 1.32
CA GLY A 219 41.30 -37.52 2.12
C GLY A 219 40.24 -38.46 2.70
N GLY A 220 39.11 -37.91 3.17
CA GLY A 220 37.97 -38.68 3.64
C GLY A 220 37.33 -39.52 2.52
N LEU A 221 37.12 -38.93 1.34
CA LEU A 221 36.54 -39.64 0.18
C LEU A 221 37.43 -40.79 -0.30
N ALA A 222 38.76 -40.56 -0.37
CA ALA A 222 39.73 -41.59 -0.74
C ALA A 222 39.78 -42.73 0.30
N GLY A 223 39.71 -42.40 1.60
CA GLY A 223 39.64 -43.38 2.67
C GLY A 223 38.38 -44.24 2.61
N VAL A 224 37.22 -43.65 2.34
CA VAL A 224 35.94 -44.37 2.19
C VAL A 224 35.94 -45.28 0.96
N LEU A 225 36.49 -44.82 -0.17
CA LEU A 225 36.61 -45.65 -1.37
C LEU A 225 37.60 -46.81 -1.19
N ALA A 226 38.72 -46.60 -0.47
CA ALA A 226 39.67 -47.66 -0.16
C ALA A 226 39.08 -48.73 0.78
N LEU A 227 38.29 -48.33 1.78
CA LEU A 227 37.56 -49.22 2.68
C LEU A 227 36.45 -49.98 1.96
N ALA A 228 35.70 -49.32 1.06
CA ALA A 228 34.69 -49.95 0.24
C ALA A 228 35.29 -51.00 -0.72
N ARG A 229 36.47 -50.70 -1.30
CA ARG A 229 37.19 -51.63 -2.20
C ARG A 229 37.75 -52.85 -1.45
N ARG A 230 38.23 -52.67 -0.21
CA ARG A 230 38.64 -53.80 0.65
C ARG A 230 37.46 -54.68 1.05
N ARG A 231 36.29 -54.08 1.35
CA ARG A 231 35.07 -54.83 1.65
C ARG A 231 34.51 -55.58 0.44
N SER A 232 34.58 -55.00 -0.77
CA SER A 232 34.10 -55.68 -1.98
C SER A 232 35.00 -56.84 -2.43
N LEU A 233 36.30 -56.76 -2.13
CA LEU A 233 37.24 -57.87 -2.36
C LEU A 233 37.08 -58.99 -1.33
N ALA A 234 36.72 -58.67 -0.07
CA ALA A 234 36.44 -59.66 0.97
C ALA A 234 35.09 -60.40 0.79
N LEU A 235 34.19 -59.88 -0.05
CA LEU A 235 32.89 -60.50 -0.39
C LEU A 235 32.92 -61.29 -1.70
N ARG A 236 34.09 -61.41 -2.36
CA ARG A 236 34.30 -62.13 -3.62
C ARG A 236 35.32 -63.27 -3.53
N GLY A 237 35.69 -63.69 -2.32
CA GLY A 237 36.40 -64.94 -2.03
C GLY A 237 35.54 -65.80 -1.11
#